data_AF-A0A2W5SY66-F1
#
_entry.id   AF-A0A2W5SY66-F1
#
_cell.length_a   1.000
_cell.length_b   1.000
_cell.length_c   1.000
_cell.angle_alpha   90.00
_cell.angle_beta   90.00
_cell.angle_gamma   90.00
#
_symmetry.space_group_name_H-M   'P 1'
#
loop_
_entity.id
_entity.type
_entity.pdbx_description
1 polymer ?
#
loop_
_entity_poly.entity_id
_entity_poly.type
_entity_poly.pdbx_seq_one_letter_code
_entity_poly.pdbx_strand_id
1 'polypeptide(L)'
;MMRWLAVAASLLSFAALARNGGIEAQSCSGCHGTGSQQTTITLSPASFSPGDTITVRVTMSGTGSRGGFFLTSNGVGSFQTVSGQGTRLSNGNVVHSTPKNATGGAVTFEARWTAPSNLGGVVFDAATVLANGDGQRTGDQSAEAQVSQAFGCAGTTYYRDNDGDGVGAATSGTVKNCVTPANYSPQDGDCDDFDNRKTPGKPEACNNLDDDCDGQTDEGLGAQTTWPDADGDGHGDTLGAPSSGCGGGGRAQNDDDCDDRDANVHPGASERCNQKDDDCDGQVDEGARVRCGTGWCEALGPTCRSEDCTPGQPLTERCNALDDDCDGQVDEGDLCGANAACVDGECLEGVPPPPVDGGVKNDAGTGGGGGTDAPPPESCASVPVVFVSAVILLLRRRRELLRHPS
;
A
#
# COMPACT_ATOMS: atom_id res chain seq x y z
N MET A 1 15.05 -12.94 33.93
CA MET A 1 15.77 -11.65 33.73
C MET A 1 15.81 -11.37 32.24
N MET A 2 15.07 -10.37 31.75
CA MET A 2 15.07 -10.02 30.32
C MET A 2 15.56 -8.57 30.19
N ARG A 3 16.68 -8.36 29.49
CA ARG A 3 17.25 -7.01 29.29
C ARG A 3 16.45 -6.28 28.22
N TRP A 4 15.74 -5.24 28.62
CA TRP A 4 15.21 -4.25 27.68
C TRP A 4 16.38 -3.46 27.07
N LEU A 5 16.75 -3.81 25.85
CA LEU A 5 17.61 -2.99 25.01
C LEU A 5 16.80 -1.77 24.55
N ALA A 6 16.80 -0.73 25.38
CA ALA A 6 16.31 0.58 24.98
C ALA A 6 17.23 1.13 23.88
N VAL A 7 16.90 0.84 22.61
CA VAL A 7 17.45 1.55 21.47
C VAL A 7 16.90 2.96 21.54
N ALA A 8 17.60 3.83 22.27
CA ALA A 8 17.44 5.25 22.18
C ALA A 8 17.88 5.68 20.78
N ALA A 9 16.95 5.57 19.81
CA ALA A 9 17.03 6.28 18.56
C ALA A 9 17.01 7.77 18.92
N SER A 10 18.19 8.34 19.14
CA SER A 10 18.38 9.77 19.26
C SER A 10 17.95 10.39 17.95
N LEU A 11 16.67 10.77 17.88
CA LEU A 11 16.17 11.79 16.98
C LEU A 11 16.96 13.06 17.29
N LEU A 12 18.15 13.14 16.68
CA LEU A 12 18.82 14.38 16.39
C LEU A 12 17.91 15.09 15.40
N SER A 13 16.88 15.74 15.94
CA SER A 13 16.11 16.75 15.25
C SER A 13 17.11 17.77 14.74
N PHE A 14 17.48 17.67 13.46
CA PHE A 14 18.37 18.62 12.81
C PHE A 14 17.67 19.96 12.83
N ALA A 15 17.97 20.74 13.85
CA ALA A 15 17.22 21.93 14.18
C ALA A 15 17.51 22.97 13.09
N ALA A 16 16.63 23.07 12.09
CA ALA A 16 16.73 24.02 10.99
C ALA A 16 16.91 25.44 11.55
N LEU A 17 18.11 26.00 11.44
CA LEU A 17 18.43 27.35 11.89
C LEU A 17 18.34 28.26 10.67
N ALA A 18 17.54 29.34 10.68
CA ALA A 18 17.77 30.44 9.75
C ALA A 18 19.23 30.91 9.90
N ARG A 19 20.04 30.67 8.87
CA ARG A 19 21.45 31.09 8.85
C ARG A 19 21.54 32.48 8.28
N ASN A 20 22.43 33.29 8.84
CA ASN A 20 22.75 34.63 8.33
C ASN A 20 23.28 34.58 6.87
N GLY A 21 23.79 33.43 6.42
CA GLY A 21 24.16 33.16 5.03
C GLY A 21 23.11 32.40 4.22
N GLY A 22 21.85 32.30 4.67
CA GLY A 22 20.79 31.56 3.97
C GLY A 22 20.98 30.05 3.85
N ILE A 23 19.95 29.38 3.35
CA ILE A 23 19.84 27.92 3.18
C ILE A 23 19.14 27.65 1.84
N GLU A 24 19.50 26.55 1.17
CA GLU A 24 18.72 26.01 0.06
C GLU A 24 17.58 25.15 0.62
N ALA A 25 16.33 25.59 0.42
CA ALA A 25 15.14 24.89 0.89
C ALA A 25 13.97 25.24 -0.03
N GLN A 26 13.33 24.22 -0.62
CA GLN A 26 12.14 24.40 -1.47
C GLN A 26 10.86 24.62 -0.66
N SER A 27 10.90 24.45 0.67
CA SER A 27 9.76 24.69 1.57
C SER A 27 10.22 25.34 2.87
N CYS A 28 9.30 26.08 3.51
CA CYS A 28 9.43 26.65 4.84
C CYS A 28 8.94 25.72 5.96
N SER A 29 8.41 24.53 5.63
CA SER A 29 7.92 23.55 6.61
C SER A 29 8.99 23.20 7.65
N GLY A 30 8.62 23.27 8.94
CA GLY A 30 9.52 22.99 10.06
C GLY A 30 10.60 24.05 10.34
N CYS A 31 10.64 25.17 9.61
CA CYS A 31 11.70 26.16 9.76
C CYS A 31 11.44 27.20 10.88
N HIS A 32 10.28 27.90 10.87
CA HIS A 32 9.98 29.01 11.81
C HIS A 32 8.50 29.06 12.26
N GLY A 33 8.16 29.98 13.18
CA GLY A 33 6.91 29.99 13.95
C GLY A 33 5.60 30.37 13.23
N THR A 34 4.53 30.53 14.02
CA THR A 34 3.11 30.61 13.58
C THR A 34 2.70 31.92 12.88
N GLY A 35 3.64 32.70 12.35
CA GLY A 35 3.38 33.97 11.68
C GLY A 35 3.22 33.82 10.17
N SER A 36 2.07 34.24 9.63
CA SER A 36 1.86 34.32 8.18
C SER A 36 2.38 35.63 7.60
N GLN A 37 3.17 35.56 6.53
CA GLN A 37 3.59 36.70 5.71
C GLN A 37 3.05 36.55 4.29
N GLN A 38 2.96 37.65 3.55
CA GLN A 38 2.68 37.58 2.12
C GLN A 38 3.99 37.56 1.33
N THR A 39 4.11 36.65 0.36
CA THR A 39 5.23 36.65 -0.60
C THR A 39 4.70 36.71 -2.01
N THR A 40 5.36 37.50 -2.86
CA THR A 40 5.05 37.61 -4.29
C THR A 40 6.32 37.49 -5.12
N ILE A 41 6.20 36.80 -6.26
CA ILE A 41 7.21 36.79 -7.31
C ILE A 41 6.68 37.63 -8.47
N THR A 42 7.51 38.53 -8.99
CA THR A 42 7.17 39.37 -10.14
C THR A 42 8.27 39.29 -11.20
N LEU A 43 7.86 39.22 -12.46
CA LEU A 43 8.73 39.04 -13.62
C LEU A 43 8.75 40.35 -14.43
N SER A 44 9.93 40.84 -14.81
CA SER A 44 10.09 42.09 -15.56
C SER A 44 11.15 41.95 -16.67
N PRO A 45 10.77 41.99 -17.96
CA PRO A 45 9.38 41.98 -18.47
C PRO A 45 8.62 40.70 -18.07
N ALA A 46 7.28 40.79 -18.04
CA ALA A 46 6.41 39.66 -17.69
C ALA A 46 6.27 38.63 -18.83
N SER A 47 6.48 39.06 -20.08
CA SER A 47 6.56 38.20 -21.26
C SER A 47 7.97 38.29 -21.85
N PHE A 48 8.54 37.15 -22.22
CA PHE A 48 9.92 37.02 -22.67
C PHE A 48 10.08 35.88 -23.67
N SER A 49 11.13 35.97 -24.47
CA SER A 49 11.50 35.05 -25.54
C SER A 49 12.63 34.11 -25.10
N PRO A 50 12.92 33.03 -25.85
CA PRO A 50 14.08 32.20 -25.59
C PRO A 50 15.38 33.03 -25.65
N GLY A 51 16.29 32.83 -24.69
CA GLY A 51 17.52 33.62 -24.53
C GLY A 51 17.36 35.00 -23.86
N ASP A 52 16.14 35.51 -23.63
CA ASP A 52 15.97 36.79 -22.94
C ASP A 52 16.41 36.73 -21.48
N THR A 53 16.95 37.83 -20.96
CA THR A 53 17.28 37.98 -19.54
C THR A 53 16.30 38.94 -18.85
N ILE A 54 15.54 38.42 -17.89
CA ILE A 54 14.54 39.17 -17.11
C ILE A 54 15.05 39.47 -15.70
N THR A 55 14.40 40.40 -15.01
CA THR A 55 14.46 40.50 -13.54
C THR A 55 13.39 39.60 -12.93
N VAL A 56 13.79 38.69 -12.04
CA VAL A 56 12.89 38.00 -11.11
C VAL A 56 12.99 38.72 -9.78
N ARG A 57 11.88 39.29 -9.31
CA ARG A 57 11.79 40.04 -8.06
C ARG A 57 10.91 39.31 -7.06
N VAL A 58 11.50 38.92 -5.93
CA VAL A 58 10.80 38.32 -4.79
C VAL A 58 10.57 39.41 -3.75
N THR A 59 9.32 39.64 -3.37
CA THR A 59 8.93 40.59 -2.32
C THR A 59 8.19 39.86 -1.21
N MET A 60 8.61 40.06 0.03
CA MET A 60 7.96 39.54 1.23
C MET A 60 7.50 40.72 2.09
N SER A 61 6.24 40.69 2.54
CA SER A 61 5.58 41.75 3.31
C SER A 61 4.97 41.17 4.59
N GLY A 62 5.19 41.86 5.72
CA GLY A 62 4.80 41.34 7.03
C GLY A 62 5.28 42.23 8.19
N THR A 63 5.36 41.66 9.39
CA THR A 63 5.77 42.36 10.62
C THR A 63 7.24 42.16 10.98
N GLY A 64 7.94 41.22 10.34
CA GLY A 64 9.37 40.99 10.59
C GLY A 64 10.26 42.15 10.13
N SER A 65 11.36 42.37 10.84
CA SER A 65 12.29 43.48 10.60
C SER A 65 13.39 43.14 9.58
N ARG A 66 13.61 41.86 9.28
CA ARG A 66 14.64 41.37 8.35
C ARG A 66 14.15 40.20 7.50
N GLY A 67 14.50 40.18 6.22
CA GLY A 67 14.07 39.17 5.27
C GLY A 67 15.22 38.35 4.69
N GLY A 68 14.96 37.06 4.49
CA GLY A 68 15.81 36.12 3.78
C GLY A 68 14.97 35.26 2.83
N PHE A 69 15.59 34.78 1.75
CA PHE A 69 14.94 33.91 0.77
C PHE A 69 15.90 32.87 0.17
N PHE A 70 15.28 31.86 -0.44
CA PHE A 70 15.80 30.99 -1.50
C PHE A 70 14.87 31.11 -2.71
N LEU A 71 15.43 31.08 -3.92
CA LEU A 71 14.70 31.12 -5.20
C LEU A 71 15.30 30.10 -6.16
N THR A 72 14.45 29.20 -6.66
CA THR A 72 14.78 28.18 -7.66
C THR A 72 13.98 28.41 -8.95
N SER A 73 14.49 27.87 -10.05
CA SER A 73 13.80 27.76 -11.36
C SER A 73 13.64 26.29 -11.78
N ASN A 74 13.83 25.37 -10.83
CA ASN A 74 13.80 23.91 -10.97
C ASN A 74 14.66 23.39 -12.15
N GLY A 75 15.85 24.00 -12.31
CA GLY A 75 16.82 23.64 -13.34
C GLY A 75 16.58 24.29 -14.71
N VAL A 76 15.51 25.08 -14.89
CA VAL A 76 15.22 25.75 -16.17
C VAL A 76 15.93 27.10 -16.25
N GLY A 77 16.76 27.28 -17.27
CA GLY A 77 17.49 28.54 -17.49
C GLY A 77 18.66 28.74 -16.53
N SER A 78 19.13 29.98 -16.37
CA SER A 78 20.26 30.28 -15.49
C SER A 78 20.08 31.59 -14.73
N PHE A 79 20.35 31.57 -13.43
CA PHE A 79 20.36 32.77 -12.60
C PHE A 79 21.72 33.50 -12.59
N GLN A 80 21.65 34.81 -12.39
CA GLN A 80 22.77 35.68 -12.03
C GLN A 80 22.35 36.60 -10.89
N THR A 81 23.27 36.93 -9.98
CA THR A 81 23.00 37.88 -8.91
C THR A 81 23.01 39.32 -9.41
N VAL A 82 22.24 40.19 -8.76
CA VAL A 82 22.27 41.63 -9.02
C VAL A 82 23.11 42.31 -7.93
N SER A 83 24.02 43.19 -8.34
CA SER A 83 24.89 43.92 -7.41
C SER A 83 24.07 44.69 -6.36
N GLY A 84 24.55 44.74 -5.12
CA GLY A 84 23.86 45.36 -3.99
C GLY A 84 22.68 44.58 -3.41
N GLN A 85 22.28 43.43 -3.98
CA GLN A 85 21.17 42.64 -3.43
C GLN A 85 21.54 41.77 -2.23
N GLY A 86 22.83 41.61 -1.90
CA GLY A 86 23.26 40.71 -0.80
C GLY A 86 22.90 39.24 -1.08
N THR A 87 23.08 38.79 -2.32
CA THR A 87 22.77 37.44 -2.79
C THR A 87 24.00 36.75 -3.36
N ARG A 88 23.98 35.42 -3.37
CA ARG A 88 24.93 34.57 -4.11
C ARG A 88 24.16 33.52 -4.92
N LEU A 89 24.85 32.90 -5.87
CA LEU A 89 24.40 31.63 -6.43
C LEU A 89 24.78 30.47 -5.51
N SER A 90 23.94 29.44 -5.47
CA SER A 90 24.14 28.21 -4.71
C SER A 90 23.42 27.10 -5.47
N ASN A 91 24.16 26.10 -5.98
CA ASN A 91 23.67 25.05 -6.88
C ASN A 91 22.85 25.57 -8.09
N GLY A 92 23.26 26.69 -8.67
CA GLY A 92 22.56 27.35 -9.80
C GLY A 92 21.34 28.21 -9.39
N ASN A 93 20.86 28.06 -8.16
CA ASN A 93 19.75 28.80 -7.56
C ASN A 93 20.24 30.07 -6.85
N VAL A 94 19.31 30.95 -6.44
CA VAL A 94 19.64 32.20 -5.74
C VAL A 94 19.30 32.11 -4.26
N VAL A 95 20.24 32.52 -3.41
CA VAL A 95 20.05 32.58 -1.97
C VAL A 95 20.69 33.85 -1.42
N HIS A 96 20.10 34.42 -0.37
CA HIS A 96 20.71 35.55 0.33
C HIS A 96 22.04 35.16 0.98
N SER A 97 23.06 36.02 0.85
CA SER A 97 24.33 35.92 1.60
C SER A 97 24.30 36.71 2.91
N THR A 98 23.37 37.66 3.02
CA THR A 98 23.09 38.47 4.22
C THR A 98 21.59 38.82 4.21
N PRO A 99 20.86 38.76 5.35
CA PRO A 99 19.47 39.17 5.39
C PRO A 99 19.35 40.68 5.17
N LYS A 100 18.29 41.11 4.47
CA LYS A 100 18.01 42.54 4.26
C LYS A 100 17.08 43.07 5.33
N ASN A 101 17.29 44.31 5.78
CA ASN A 101 16.31 44.99 6.63
C ASN A 101 15.04 45.33 5.83
N ALA A 102 13.88 45.27 6.49
CA ALA A 102 12.62 45.74 5.93
C ALA A 102 12.65 47.25 5.68
N THR A 103 12.07 47.68 4.56
CA THR A 103 11.89 49.09 4.19
C THR A 103 10.42 49.28 3.85
N GLY A 104 9.70 50.13 4.60
CA GLY A 104 8.26 50.33 4.41
C GLY A 104 7.40 49.08 4.70
N GLY A 105 7.87 48.18 5.58
CA GLY A 105 7.14 46.94 5.93
C GLY A 105 7.35 45.76 4.97
N ALA A 106 8.24 45.91 3.97
CA ALA A 106 8.56 44.85 3.02
C ALA A 106 10.07 44.66 2.85
N VAL A 107 10.47 43.46 2.43
CA VAL A 107 11.82 43.14 1.97
C VAL A 107 11.75 42.65 0.53
N THR A 108 12.61 43.17 -0.33
CA THR A 108 12.65 42.81 -1.75
C THR A 108 14.04 42.33 -2.14
N PHE A 109 14.11 41.22 -2.86
CA PHE A 109 15.31 40.71 -3.52
C PHE A 109 15.09 40.62 -5.03
N GLU A 110 16.14 40.89 -5.80
CA GLU A 110 16.16 40.75 -7.25
C GLU A 110 17.27 39.81 -7.71
N ALA A 111 16.95 38.99 -8.71
CA ALA A 111 17.89 38.20 -9.48
C ALA A 111 17.69 38.50 -10.97
N ARG A 112 18.72 38.28 -11.77
CA ARG A 112 18.54 38.10 -13.21
C ARG A 112 18.36 36.63 -13.51
N TRP A 113 17.46 36.30 -14.41
CA TRP A 113 17.28 34.96 -14.94
C TRP A 113 17.28 35.03 -16.46
N THR A 114 18.04 34.16 -17.09
CA THR A 114 18.14 34.05 -18.55
C THR A 114 17.43 32.78 -19.01
N ALA A 115 16.51 32.94 -19.97
CA ALA A 115 15.75 31.84 -20.54
C ALA A 115 16.65 30.90 -21.37
N PRO A 116 16.34 29.58 -21.40
CA PRO A 116 16.89 28.66 -22.40
C PRO A 116 16.73 29.15 -23.84
N SER A 117 17.54 28.62 -24.76
CA SER A 117 17.48 28.97 -26.20
C SER A 117 16.28 28.39 -26.95
N ASN A 118 15.63 27.38 -26.39
CA ASN A 118 14.41 26.76 -26.92
C ASN A 118 13.20 27.29 -26.14
N LEU A 119 12.06 27.51 -26.82
CA LEU A 119 10.79 27.85 -26.17
C LEU A 119 10.36 26.79 -25.14
N GLY A 120 9.60 27.20 -24.14
CA GLY A 120 9.20 26.31 -23.05
C GLY A 120 8.47 27.03 -21.92
N GLY A 121 8.55 26.47 -20.72
CA GLY A 121 7.99 27.03 -19.49
C GLY A 121 8.98 26.92 -18.34
N VAL A 122 8.84 27.82 -17.37
CA VAL A 122 9.62 27.86 -16.13
C VAL A 122 8.66 27.96 -14.94
N VAL A 123 9.00 27.26 -13.85
CA VAL A 123 8.38 27.43 -12.53
C VAL A 123 9.42 28.09 -11.63
N PHE A 124 9.09 29.25 -11.08
CA PHE A 124 9.88 29.91 -10.06
C PHE A 124 9.26 29.66 -8.69
N ASP A 125 9.98 28.98 -7.81
CA ASP A 125 9.57 28.80 -6.40
C ASP A 125 10.48 29.65 -5.50
N ALA A 126 9.86 30.36 -4.56
CA ALA A 126 10.55 31.13 -3.54
C ALA A 126 10.09 30.73 -2.13
N ALA A 127 11.02 30.22 -1.33
CA ALA A 127 10.85 30.04 0.11
C ALA A 127 11.43 31.25 0.84
N THR A 128 10.67 31.84 1.76
CA THR A 128 10.97 33.15 2.36
C THR A 128 10.71 33.20 3.86
N VAL A 129 11.48 34.03 4.56
CA VAL A 129 11.36 34.25 6.01
C VAL A 129 11.52 35.73 6.33
N LEU A 130 10.53 36.32 7.02
CA LEU A 130 10.64 37.62 7.68
C LEU A 130 10.88 37.39 9.18
N ALA A 131 12.13 37.52 9.59
CA ALA A 131 12.55 37.40 10.97
C ALA A 131 12.23 38.67 11.77
N ASN A 132 11.83 38.49 13.04
CA ASN A 132 11.57 39.61 13.95
C ASN A 132 12.88 40.34 14.37
N GLY A 133 14.02 39.63 14.36
CA GLY A 133 15.35 40.12 14.70
C GLY A 133 15.84 39.85 16.13
N ASP A 134 15.12 39.08 16.94
CA ASP A 134 15.49 38.77 18.34
C ASP A 134 16.50 37.59 18.47
N GLY A 135 16.73 36.85 17.39
CA GLY A 135 17.64 35.70 17.34
C GLY A 135 17.04 34.36 17.80
N GLN A 136 15.75 34.33 18.11
CA GLN A 136 14.94 33.13 18.35
C GLN A 136 14.25 32.66 17.07
N ARG A 137 13.41 31.61 17.16
CA ARG A 137 12.57 31.11 16.04
C ARG A 137 11.10 31.54 16.15
N THR A 138 10.74 32.16 17.27
CA THR A 138 9.38 32.49 17.67
C THR A 138 9.01 33.89 17.22
N GLY A 139 7.90 34.06 16.51
CA GLY A 139 7.47 35.37 15.99
C GLY A 139 8.09 35.73 14.63
N ASP A 140 9.05 34.94 14.15
CA ASP A 140 9.43 34.92 12.74
C ASP A 140 8.26 34.43 11.89
N GLN A 141 8.11 35.04 10.72
CA GLN A 141 7.10 34.68 9.73
C GLN A 141 7.76 33.95 8.55
N SER A 142 7.00 33.08 7.87
CA SER A 142 7.48 32.41 6.67
C SER A 142 6.37 32.21 5.64
N ALA A 143 6.75 32.11 4.37
CA ALA A 143 5.84 31.81 3.28
C ALA A 143 6.57 31.21 2.08
N GLU A 144 5.80 30.54 1.25
CA GLU A 144 6.19 30.06 -0.07
C GLU A 144 5.42 30.86 -1.12
N ALA A 145 6.02 31.05 -2.29
CA ALA A 145 5.34 31.60 -3.46
C ALA A 145 5.85 30.90 -4.71
N GLN A 146 4.94 30.65 -5.65
CA GLN A 146 5.23 30.06 -6.95
C GLN A 146 4.70 30.97 -8.06
N VAL A 147 5.41 31.04 -9.18
CA VAL A 147 4.86 31.54 -10.45
C VAL A 147 5.34 30.67 -11.60
N SER A 148 4.40 30.20 -12.42
CA SER A 148 4.69 29.45 -13.65
C SER A 148 4.45 30.30 -14.88
N GLN A 149 5.40 30.34 -15.81
CA GLN A 149 5.36 31.21 -16.98
C GLN A 149 5.97 30.53 -18.21
N ALA A 150 5.23 30.56 -19.32
CA ALA A 150 5.73 30.15 -20.63
C ALA A 150 6.52 31.28 -21.31
N PHE A 151 7.49 30.91 -22.15
CA PHE A 151 8.34 31.86 -22.87
C PHE A 151 8.56 31.44 -24.33
N GLY A 152 8.51 32.42 -25.23
CA GLY A 152 8.45 32.17 -26.68
C GLY A 152 7.07 31.79 -27.24
N CYS A 153 6.01 31.77 -26.42
CA CYS A 153 4.63 31.54 -26.85
C CYS A 153 3.62 32.17 -25.85
N ALA A 154 2.32 32.07 -26.12
CA ALA A 154 1.26 32.48 -25.18
C ALA A 154 1.15 31.58 -23.92
N GLY A 155 1.49 30.29 -24.10
CA GLY A 155 1.53 29.25 -23.07
C GLY A 155 0.16 28.62 -22.79
N THR A 156 0.15 27.29 -22.77
CA THR A 156 -0.95 26.44 -22.31
C THR A 156 -0.73 26.09 -20.85
N THR A 157 -1.80 26.04 -20.06
CA THR A 157 -1.76 25.44 -18.72
C THR A 157 -1.86 23.93 -18.87
N TYR A 158 -0.95 23.23 -18.21
CA TYR A 158 -0.92 21.77 -18.13
C TYR A 158 -1.09 21.34 -16.68
N TYR A 159 -1.75 20.20 -16.49
CA TYR A 159 -2.18 19.62 -15.22
C TYR A 159 -1.33 18.40 -14.92
N ARG A 160 -0.94 18.18 -13.67
CA ARG A 160 -0.14 17.01 -13.28
C ARG A 160 -0.93 15.73 -13.59
N ASP A 161 -0.24 14.77 -14.18
CA ASP A 161 -0.72 13.45 -14.60
C ASP A 161 0.32 12.43 -14.08
N ASN A 162 0.02 11.79 -12.96
CA ASN A 162 0.94 10.89 -12.24
C ASN A 162 0.74 9.42 -12.59
N ASP A 163 -0.48 9.02 -12.96
CA ASP A 163 -0.80 7.62 -13.28
C ASP A 163 -0.73 7.30 -14.79
N GLY A 164 -0.64 8.33 -15.63
CA GLY A 164 -0.36 8.23 -17.06
C GLY A 164 -1.57 7.99 -17.94
N ASP A 165 -2.80 8.33 -17.50
CA ASP A 165 -4.02 8.07 -18.26
C ASP A 165 -4.32 9.08 -19.39
N GLY A 166 -3.71 10.27 -19.33
CA GLY A 166 -3.86 11.34 -20.32
C GLY A 166 -4.84 12.47 -19.94
N VAL A 167 -5.44 12.42 -18.76
CA VAL A 167 -6.02 13.55 -18.03
C VAL A 167 -5.08 13.91 -16.87
N GLY A 168 -5.29 15.04 -16.22
CA GLY A 168 -4.56 15.40 -15.02
C GLY A 168 -5.41 16.24 -14.09
N ALA A 169 -4.90 16.54 -12.91
CA ALA A 169 -5.65 17.23 -11.87
C ALA A 169 -5.04 18.59 -11.50
N ALA A 170 -5.84 19.66 -11.55
CA ALA A 170 -5.44 20.98 -11.05
C ALA A 170 -5.05 20.98 -9.55
N THR A 171 -5.67 20.10 -8.76
CA THR A 171 -5.40 19.88 -7.32
C THR A 171 -4.00 19.32 -7.07
N SER A 172 -3.51 18.46 -7.97
CA SER A 172 -2.15 17.91 -7.98
C SER A 172 -1.08 18.86 -8.54
N GLY A 173 -1.53 19.98 -9.12
CA GLY A 173 -0.71 21.13 -9.47
C GLY A 173 -0.62 21.38 -10.97
N THR A 174 -0.36 22.63 -11.34
CA THR A 174 -0.35 23.08 -12.73
C THR A 174 0.96 23.76 -13.12
N VAL A 175 1.29 23.73 -14.41
CA VAL A 175 2.42 24.49 -14.98
C VAL A 175 2.01 25.13 -16.30
N LYS A 176 2.59 26.28 -16.62
CA LYS A 176 2.37 26.98 -17.89
C LYS A 176 3.56 26.79 -18.82
N ASN A 177 3.35 26.15 -19.97
CA ASN A 177 4.41 25.78 -20.92
C ASN A 177 3.96 25.98 -22.37
N CYS A 178 4.90 25.98 -23.31
CA CYS A 178 4.62 26.01 -24.75
C CYS A 178 4.43 24.62 -25.38
N VAL A 179 4.93 23.58 -24.70
CA VAL A 179 4.82 22.17 -25.09
C VAL A 179 4.45 21.35 -23.87
N THR A 180 3.76 20.24 -24.06
CA THR A 180 3.36 19.33 -22.99
C THR A 180 4.60 18.83 -22.25
N PRO A 181 4.74 19.11 -20.93
CA PRO A 181 5.81 18.53 -20.12
C PRO A 181 5.62 17.02 -19.95
N ALA A 182 6.66 16.29 -19.56
CA ALA A 182 6.51 14.89 -19.14
C ALA A 182 5.74 14.81 -17.80
N ASN A 183 4.81 13.86 -17.69
CA ASN A 183 3.92 13.64 -16.53
C ASN A 183 2.93 14.80 -16.31
N TYR A 184 2.42 15.36 -17.41
CA TYR A 184 1.44 16.43 -17.42
C TYR A 184 0.50 16.30 -18.63
N SER A 185 -0.80 16.52 -18.43
CA SER A 185 -1.83 16.55 -19.47
C SER A 185 -2.28 17.98 -19.80
N PRO A 186 -2.72 18.29 -21.05
CA PRO A 186 -3.48 19.51 -21.35
C PRO A 186 -4.95 19.46 -20.90
N GLN A 187 -5.43 18.31 -20.41
CA GLN A 187 -6.78 18.11 -19.90
C GLN A 187 -6.77 18.15 -18.36
N ASP A 188 -7.87 18.65 -17.79
CA ASP A 188 -8.13 18.76 -16.36
C ASP A 188 -9.39 17.95 -16.04
N GLY A 189 -9.61 17.61 -14.77
CA GLY A 189 -10.83 16.95 -14.30
C GLY A 189 -10.64 15.50 -13.83
N ASP A 190 -9.40 15.02 -13.76
CA ASP A 190 -9.07 13.79 -13.05
C ASP A 190 -9.40 13.96 -11.55
N CYS A 191 -10.17 13.01 -11.01
CA CYS A 191 -10.66 13.01 -9.63
C CYS A 191 -9.78 12.19 -8.66
N ASP A 192 -8.87 11.35 -9.15
CA ASP A 192 -7.90 10.57 -8.37
C ASP A 192 -6.63 10.28 -9.20
N ASP A 193 -5.79 11.32 -9.37
CA ASP A 193 -4.51 11.41 -10.10
C ASP A 193 -3.37 10.52 -9.51
N PHE A 194 -3.74 9.29 -9.19
CA PHE A 194 -2.94 8.15 -8.74
C PHE A 194 -3.59 6.79 -9.12
N ASP A 195 -4.75 6.76 -9.79
CA ASP A 195 -5.49 5.57 -10.20
C ASP A 195 -6.20 5.75 -11.56
N ASN A 196 -5.48 5.44 -12.65
CA ASN A 196 -5.85 5.58 -14.08
C ASN A 196 -7.16 4.91 -14.57
N ARG A 197 -7.95 4.40 -13.64
CA ARG A 197 -9.30 3.86 -13.80
C ARG A 197 -10.37 4.90 -13.46
N LYS A 198 -10.01 6.01 -12.79
CA LYS A 198 -10.91 7.05 -12.27
C LYS A 198 -10.69 8.39 -12.97
N THR A 199 -11.34 8.59 -14.11
CA THR A 199 -11.02 9.74 -14.98
C THR A 199 -12.17 10.03 -15.95
N PRO A 200 -12.37 11.29 -16.38
CA PRO A 200 -13.46 11.73 -17.25
C PRO A 200 -13.92 10.74 -18.34
N GLY A 201 -15.08 10.11 -18.10
CA GLY A 201 -15.79 9.26 -19.07
C GLY A 201 -15.28 7.82 -19.19
N LYS A 202 -14.69 7.25 -18.13
CA LYS A 202 -14.56 5.79 -17.99
C LYS A 202 -15.94 5.14 -17.78
N PRO A 203 -16.06 3.81 -17.93
CA PRO A 203 -17.27 3.11 -17.49
C PRO A 203 -17.23 2.88 -15.98
N GLU A 204 -18.28 3.31 -15.28
CA GLU A 204 -18.54 2.96 -13.88
C GLU A 204 -18.44 1.45 -13.62
N ALA A 205 -17.82 1.07 -12.51
CA ALA A 205 -17.83 -0.29 -11.99
C ALA A 205 -18.41 -0.30 -10.57
N CYS A 206 -19.38 -1.18 -10.28
CA CYS A 206 -20.07 -1.19 -8.98
C CYS A 206 -19.12 -1.39 -7.79
N ASN A 207 -18.68 -0.29 -7.19
CA ASN A 207 -17.62 -0.28 -6.19
C ASN A 207 -17.77 0.86 -5.15
N ASN A 208 -18.78 1.73 -5.28
CA ASN A 208 -19.04 2.90 -4.45
C ASN A 208 -17.97 4.00 -4.57
N LEU A 209 -17.40 4.16 -5.76
CA LEU A 209 -16.50 5.26 -6.14
C LEU A 209 -17.03 5.90 -7.43
N ASP A 210 -16.61 7.12 -7.67
CA ASP A 210 -16.76 7.84 -8.93
C ASP A 210 -15.59 7.41 -9.83
N ASP A 211 -15.82 6.50 -10.79
CA ASP A 211 -14.79 6.03 -11.74
C ASP A 211 -14.78 6.88 -13.03
N ASP A 212 -15.88 7.54 -13.39
CA ASP A 212 -15.97 8.41 -14.57
C ASP A 212 -15.73 9.91 -14.31
N CYS A 213 -15.62 10.31 -13.03
CA CYS A 213 -15.41 11.68 -12.56
C CYS A 213 -16.52 12.69 -12.94
N ASP A 214 -17.77 12.27 -13.17
CA ASP A 214 -18.90 13.20 -13.38
C ASP A 214 -19.46 13.80 -12.07
N GLY A 215 -19.06 13.25 -10.92
CA GLY A 215 -19.50 13.66 -9.58
C GLY A 215 -20.69 12.87 -9.04
N GLN A 216 -21.11 11.81 -9.72
CA GLN A 216 -22.01 10.78 -9.22
C GLN A 216 -21.18 9.56 -8.74
N THR A 217 -21.80 8.38 -8.64
CA THR A 217 -21.19 7.17 -8.06
C THR A 217 -22.07 6.00 -8.45
N ASP A 218 -21.48 5.01 -9.12
CA ASP A 218 -22.14 3.81 -9.61
C ASP A 218 -23.37 4.10 -10.52
N GLU A 219 -23.44 5.25 -11.19
CA GLU A 219 -24.59 5.63 -12.02
C GLU A 219 -24.59 4.94 -13.40
N GLY A 220 -25.76 4.94 -14.06
CA GLY A 220 -25.98 4.13 -15.26
C GLY A 220 -26.01 2.61 -15.02
N LEU A 221 -25.51 2.12 -13.88
CA LEU A 221 -25.58 0.72 -13.46
C LEU A 221 -27.02 0.36 -13.04
N GLY A 222 -27.51 -0.77 -13.54
CA GLY A 222 -28.88 -1.22 -13.29
C GLY A 222 -29.06 -1.72 -11.85
N ALA A 223 -29.89 -1.04 -11.06
CA ALA A 223 -30.14 -1.40 -9.67
C ALA A 223 -30.56 -2.87 -9.51
N GLN A 224 -29.71 -3.64 -8.84
CA GLN A 224 -29.96 -5.00 -8.36
C GLN A 224 -30.50 -4.93 -6.94
N THR A 225 -31.49 -5.76 -6.62
CA THR A 225 -31.77 -6.11 -5.22
C THR A 225 -30.80 -7.21 -4.83
N THR A 226 -30.10 -7.02 -3.72
CA THR A 226 -29.08 -7.96 -3.23
C THR A 226 -29.17 -8.11 -1.72
N TRP A 227 -28.77 -9.26 -1.20
CA TRP A 227 -28.74 -9.59 0.25
C TRP A 227 -27.30 -9.69 0.75
N PRO A 228 -27.03 -9.60 2.06
CA PRO A 228 -25.70 -9.88 2.61
C PRO A 228 -25.23 -11.29 2.20
N ASP A 229 -23.94 -11.42 1.93
CA ASP A 229 -23.21 -12.67 1.65
C ASP A 229 -21.87 -12.52 2.40
N ALA A 230 -21.79 -13.08 3.60
CA ALA A 230 -20.76 -12.79 4.58
C ALA A 230 -19.64 -13.84 4.64
N ASP A 231 -19.86 -15.04 4.12
CA ASP A 231 -18.83 -16.07 3.95
C ASP A 231 -18.30 -16.19 2.51
N GLY A 232 -19.05 -15.70 1.51
CA GLY A 232 -18.60 -15.50 0.13
C GLY A 232 -18.89 -16.66 -0.82
N ASP A 233 -19.88 -17.52 -0.53
CA ASP A 233 -20.25 -18.63 -1.43
C ASP A 233 -21.15 -18.23 -2.61
N GLY A 234 -21.80 -17.06 -2.52
CA GLY A 234 -22.66 -16.50 -3.55
C GLY A 234 -24.16 -16.71 -3.33
N HIS A 235 -24.56 -17.27 -2.18
CA HIS A 235 -25.92 -17.23 -1.63
C HIS A 235 -26.07 -16.09 -0.61
N GLY A 236 -27.30 -15.73 -0.25
CA GLY A 236 -27.57 -14.54 0.55
C GLY A 236 -28.44 -14.80 1.78
N ASP A 237 -28.09 -14.16 2.89
CA ASP A 237 -28.76 -14.28 4.20
C ASP A 237 -30.29 -14.15 4.10
N THR A 238 -30.99 -15.27 4.34
CA THR A 238 -32.47 -15.35 4.43
C THR A 238 -33.08 -14.38 5.46
N LEU A 239 -32.32 -13.98 6.49
CA LEU A 239 -32.71 -13.01 7.52
C LEU A 239 -32.18 -11.60 7.25
N GLY A 240 -31.36 -11.45 6.21
CA GLY A 240 -30.64 -10.25 5.85
C GLY A 240 -31.53 -9.19 5.24
N ALA A 241 -31.26 -7.92 5.56
CA ALA A 241 -31.97 -6.81 4.93
C ALA A 241 -31.50 -6.65 3.45
N PRO A 242 -32.40 -6.73 2.46
CA PRO A 242 -32.05 -6.45 1.08
C PRO A 242 -31.63 -5.00 0.91
N SER A 243 -30.68 -4.78 0.00
CA SER A 243 -30.25 -3.47 -0.46
C SER A 243 -30.47 -3.36 -1.96
N SER A 244 -30.94 -2.19 -2.40
CA SER A 244 -31.07 -1.86 -3.82
C SER A 244 -29.96 -0.89 -4.21
N GLY A 245 -29.10 -1.32 -5.13
CA GLY A 245 -27.92 -0.59 -5.60
C GLY A 245 -27.28 -1.34 -6.78
N CYS A 246 -26.08 -0.97 -7.20
CA CYS A 246 -25.45 -1.59 -8.38
C CYS A 246 -25.01 -3.07 -8.19
N GLY A 247 -25.06 -3.62 -6.97
CA GLY A 247 -24.63 -4.98 -6.63
C GLY A 247 -23.12 -5.11 -6.42
N GLY A 248 -22.63 -4.68 -5.24
CA GLY A 248 -21.22 -4.76 -4.86
C GLY A 248 -20.85 -6.05 -4.12
N GLY A 249 -19.55 -6.34 -3.99
CA GLY A 249 -19.05 -7.58 -3.38
C GLY A 249 -19.39 -7.76 -1.89
N GLY A 250 -19.50 -9.01 -1.46
CA GLY A 250 -20.06 -9.39 -0.14
C GLY A 250 -21.59 -9.32 -0.10
N ARG A 251 -22.23 -9.53 -1.27
CA ARG A 251 -23.68 -9.56 -1.45
C ARG A 251 -24.07 -10.50 -2.61
N ALA A 252 -25.13 -11.27 -2.40
CA ALA A 252 -25.72 -12.16 -3.41
C ALA A 252 -27.03 -11.61 -4.01
N GLN A 253 -27.53 -12.22 -5.09
CA GLN A 253 -28.75 -11.81 -5.81
C GLN A 253 -30.02 -12.58 -5.39
N ASN A 254 -29.90 -13.44 -4.39
CA ASN A 254 -30.89 -14.31 -3.78
C ASN A 254 -30.87 -14.16 -2.25
N ASP A 255 -31.85 -14.76 -1.59
CA ASP A 255 -32.08 -14.75 -0.14
C ASP A 255 -32.38 -16.15 0.38
N ASP A 256 -31.57 -17.11 -0.06
CA ASP A 256 -31.80 -18.55 0.10
C ASP A 256 -30.76 -19.26 0.98
N ASP A 257 -29.82 -18.53 1.59
CA ASP A 257 -28.84 -19.05 2.56
C ASP A 257 -29.43 -19.17 3.99
N CYS A 258 -29.27 -20.35 4.59
CA CYS A 258 -29.72 -20.69 5.92
C CYS A 258 -28.65 -20.55 7.05
N ASP A 259 -27.36 -20.39 6.74
CA ASP A 259 -26.26 -20.10 7.70
C ASP A 259 -25.10 -19.28 7.04
N ASP A 260 -25.35 -17.99 6.75
CA ASP A 260 -24.46 -16.90 6.20
C ASP A 260 -23.14 -16.65 6.97
N ARG A 261 -22.45 -17.72 7.33
CA ARG A 261 -21.23 -17.83 8.14
C ARG A 261 -20.42 -19.09 7.86
N ASP A 262 -20.96 -20.03 7.09
CA ASP A 262 -20.38 -21.31 6.77
C ASP A 262 -20.67 -21.65 5.29
N ALA A 263 -19.77 -21.21 4.39
CA ALA A 263 -19.75 -21.41 2.93
C ALA A 263 -19.77 -22.88 2.43
N ASN A 264 -20.20 -23.82 3.28
CA ASN A 264 -20.57 -25.19 2.95
C ASN A 264 -22.09 -25.43 3.15
N VAL A 265 -22.84 -24.43 3.62
CA VAL A 265 -24.25 -24.50 3.99
C VAL A 265 -25.03 -23.54 3.09
N HIS A 266 -25.58 -24.05 1.99
CA HIS A 266 -26.27 -23.25 1.00
C HIS A 266 -27.13 -24.14 0.08
N PRO A 267 -28.13 -23.58 -0.64
CA PRO A 267 -28.93 -24.29 -1.63
C PRO A 267 -28.13 -25.22 -2.56
N GLY A 268 -28.36 -26.52 -2.43
CA GLY A 268 -27.71 -27.55 -3.24
C GLY A 268 -26.26 -27.85 -2.89
N ALA A 269 -25.82 -27.53 -1.66
CA ALA A 269 -24.62 -28.08 -1.06
C ALA A 269 -24.70 -29.63 -0.94
N SER A 270 -23.69 -30.24 -0.34
CA SER A 270 -23.66 -31.70 -0.13
C SER A 270 -23.78 -32.03 1.34
N GLU A 271 -24.96 -32.50 1.72
CA GLU A 271 -25.31 -33.02 3.04
C GLU A 271 -24.23 -33.87 3.70
N ARG A 272 -23.83 -33.48 4.91
CA ARG A 272 -22.85 -34.17 5.75
C ARG A 272 -23.54 -34.65 7.02
N CYS A 273 -23.01 -35.72 7.60
CA CYS A 273 -23.49 -36.21 8.89
C CYS A 273 -23.07 -35.33 10.07
N ASN A 274 -23.69 -34.17 10.20
CA ASN A 274 -23.36 -33.12 11.16
C ASN A 274 -24.58 -32.59 11.95
N GLN A 275 -25.81 -33.07 11.66
CA GLN A 275 -27.07 -32.58 12.23
C GLN A 275 -27.42 -31.13 11.87
N LYS A 276 -26.89 -30.62 10.75
CA LYS A 276 -27.36 -29.42 10.07
C LYS A 276 -28.21 -29.81 8.86
N ASP A 277 -28.96 -28.82 8.39
CA ASP A 277 -29.44 -28.69 7.02
C ASP A 277 -28.30 -27.99 6.28
N ASP A 278 -27.43 -28.73 5.58
CA ASP A 278 -26.31 -28.15 4.82
C ASP A 278 -26.81 -27.66 3.44
N ASP A 279 -27.80 -28.32 2.82
CA ASP A 279 -28.30 -27.94 1.48
C ASP A 279 -29.49 -26.97 1.46
N CYS A 280 -29.95 -26.55 2.65
CA CYS A 280 -31.05 -25.62 2.91
C CYS A 280 -32.43 -26.04 2.33
N ASP A 281 -32.70 -27.33 2.08
CA ASP A 281 -34.03 -27.80 1.64
C ASP A 281 -35.10 -27.91 2.75
N GLY A 282 -34.68 -27.82 4.02
CA GLY A 282 -35.53 -27.93 5.20
C GLY A 282 -35.58 -29.33 5.82
N GLN A 283 -34.76 -30.26 5.33
CA GLN A 283 -34.45 -31.55 5.95
C GLN A 283 -33.08 -31.49 6.66
N VAL A 284 -32.58 -32.61 7.18
CA VAL A 284 -31.35 -32.68 7.97
C VAL A 284 -30.72 -34.04 7.72
N ASP A 285 -29.45 -34.06 7.30
CA ASP A 285 -28.66 -35.24 6.97
C ASP A 285 -29.31 -36.16 5.89
N GLU A 286 -30.19 -35.67 5.01
CA GLU A 286 -30.88 -36.52 4.02
C GLU A 286 -30.00 -36.89 2.82
N GLY A 287 -30.00 -38.18 2.47
CA GLY A 287 -29.05 -38.71 1.49
C GLY A 287 -27.59 -38.77 1.99
N ALA A 288 -27.25 -38.06 3.07
CA ALA A 288 -25.97 -38.15 3.77
C ALA A 288 -25.65 -39.59 4.19
N ARG A 289 -24.36 -39.91 4.17
CA ARG A 289 -23.85 -41.23 4.58
C ARG A 289 -22.65 -41.05 5.48
N VAL A 290 -22.71 -41.68 6.64
CA VAL A 290 -21.56 -41.70 7.55
C VAL A 290 -20.42 -42.49 6.89
N ARG A 291 -19.20 -41.97 7.01
CA ARG A 291 -17.96 -42.63 6.61
C ARG A 291 -17.36 -43.32 7.85
N CYS A 292 -16.90 -44.55 7.71
CA CYS A 292 -16.27 -45.30 8.80
C CYS A 292 -15.14 -46.20 8.28
N GLY A 293 -14.29 -46.68 9.20
CA GLY A 293 -13.08 -47.40 8.86
C GLY A 293 -11.88 -46.46 8.71
N THR A 294 -10.73 -47.07 8.45
CA THR A 294 -9.45 -46.41 8.19
C THR A 294 -8.82 -47.11 6.99
N GLY A 295 -8.02 -46.40 6.21
CA GLY A 295 -7.29 -46.99 5.10
C GLY A 295 -8.19 -47.60 4.03
N TRP A 296 -7.82 -48.79 3.58
CA TRP A 296 -8.58 -49.62 2.64
C TRP A 296 -9.96 -50.04 3.18
N CYS A 297 -10.14 -50.09 4.49
CA CYS A 297 -11.43 -50.40 5.12
C CYS A 297 -12.40 -49.22 5.15
N GLU A 298 -12.04 -48.06 4.58
CA GLU A 298 -12.93 -46.91 4.52
C GLU A 298 -14.20 -47.22 3.71
N ALA A 299 -15.34 -47.14 4.37
CA ALA A 299 -16.66 -47.50 3.86
C ALA A 299 -17.68 -46.38 4.10
N LEU A 300 -18.75 -46.37 3.29
CA LEU A 300 -19.91 -45.51 3.49
C LEU A 300 -21.09 -46.34 3.99
N GLY A 301 -21.70 -45.89 5.09
CA GLY A 301 -22.94 -46.45 5.61
C GLY A 301 -24.12 -46.27 4.65
N PRO A 302 -25.20 -47.06 4.81
CA PRO A 302 -26.42 -46.90 4.02
C PRO A 302 -27.28 -45.71 4.48
N THR A 303 -27.00 -45.15 5.66
CA THR A 303 -27.69 -44.01 6.27
C THR A 303 -26.64 -43.08 6.91
N CYS A 304 -27.12 -42.00 7.52
CA CYS A 304 -26.29 -41.10 8.32
C CYS A 304 -26.04 -41.56 9.78
N ARG A 305 -26.46 -42.78 10.17
CA ARG A 305 -26.24 -43.28 11.52
C ARG A 305 -24.91 -44.02 11.64
N SER A 306 -24.07 -43.62 12.60
CA SER A 306 -22.76 -44.26 12.85
C SER A 306 -22.86 -45.76 13.11
N GLU A 307 -23.95 -46.21 13.72
CA GLU A 307 -24.27 -47.63 13.98
C GLU A 307 -24.59 -48.45 12.72
N ASP A 308 -24.98 -47.81 11.61
CA ASP A 308 -25.28 -48.48 10.34
C ASP A 308 -24.04 -48.65 9.44
N CYS A 309 -22.91 -48.02 9.79
CA CYS A 309 -21.67 -48.12 9.02
C CYS A 309 -20.78 -49.27 9.51
N THR A 310 -20.50 -50.22 8.63
CA THR A 310 -19.55 -51.31 8.88
C THR A 310 -18.31 -51.09 8.02
N PRO A 311 -17.11 -50.92 8.61
CA PRO A 311 -15.87 -50.84 7.85
C PRO A 311 -15.64 -52.06 6.95
N GLY A 312 -14.77 -51.89 5.95
CA GLY A 312 -14.20 -53.01 5.20
C GLY A 312 -13.55 -54.05 6.13
N GLN A 313 -13.32 -55.24 5.59
CA GLN A 313 -12.54 -56.25 6.31
C GLN A 313 -11.05 -56.01 6.09
N PRO A 314 -10.23 -55.98 7.16
CA PRO A 314 -8.78 -56.01 7.06
C PRO A 314 -8.29 -57.06 6.06
N LEU A 315 -7.40 -56.64 5.17
CA LEU A 315 -6.62 -57.53 4.33
C LEU A 315 -5.30 -57.87 5.03
N THR A 316 -4.37 -58.46 4.28
CA THR A 316 -2.98 -58.60 4.72
C THR A 316 -2.20 -57.53 4.00
N GLU A 317 -1.41 -56.77 4.75
CA GLU A 317 -0.53 -55.71 4.26
C GLU A 317 0.26 -56.10 3.01
N ARG A 318 0.44 -55.10 2.15
CA ARG A 318 1.18 -55.18 0.90
C ARG A 318 1.84 -53.83 0.67
N CYS A 319 3.08 -53.86 0.22
CA CYS A 319 3.71 -52.65 -0.29
C CYS A 319 2.94 -52.12 -1.51
N ASN A 320 2.07 -51.13 -1.29
CA ASN A 320 1.19 -50.52 -2.29
C ASN A 320 0.75 -49.06 -1.96
N ALA A 321 1.26 -48.46 -0.87
CA ALA A 321 0.92 -47.13 -0.36
C ALA A 321 -0.53 -46.99 0.16
N LEU A 322 -1.11 -48.09 0.64
CA LEU A 322 -2.43 -48.16 1.27
C LEU A 322 -2.30 -48.86 2.62
N ASP A 323 -3.23 -48.53 3.52
CA ASP A 323 -3.44 -49.19 4.81
C ASP A 323 -4.41 -50.35 4.57
N ASP A 324 -3.88 -51.52 4.18
CA ASP A 324 -4.62 -52.71 3.73
C ASP A 324 -5.25 -53.46 4.92
N ASP A 325 -4.59 -53.48 6.08
CA ASP A 325 -5.01 -54.14 7.33
C ASP A 325 -5.83 -53.25 8.28
N CYS A 326 -5.84 -51.93 8.02
CA CYS A 326 -6.73 -50.95 8.61
C CYS A 326 -6.44 -50.60 10.09
N ASP A 327 -5.19 -50.77 10.53
CA ASP A 327 -4.71 -50.31 11.85
C ASP A 327 -4.39 -48.80 11.91
N GLY A 328 -4.29 -48.15 10.74
CA GLY A 328 -3.99 -46.72 10.60
C GLY A 328 -2.53 -46.41 10.25
N GLN A 329 -1.71 -47.42 9.97
CA GLN A 329 -0.38 -47.31 9.37
C GLN A 329 -0.45 -47.68 7.88
N VAL A 330 0.58 -47.32 7.12
CA VAL A 330 0.65 -47.61 5.67
C VAL A 330 1.94 -48.37 5.42
N ASP A 331 1.85 -49.50 4.71
CA ASP A 331 2.96 -50.35 4.31
C ASP A 331 3.86 -50.84 5.49
N GLU A 332 3.34 -51.10 6.69
CA GLU A 332 4.18 -51.46 7.84
C GLU A 332 4.65 -52.94 7.87
N GLY A 333 5.77 -53.18 8.56
CA GLY A 333 6.41 -54.50 8.64
C GLY A 333 7.39 -54.81 7.50
N ASP A 334 7.67 -56.10 7.27
CA ASP A 334 8.58 -56.58 6.21
C ASP A 334 7.76 -57.13 5.03
N LEU A 335 7.33 -56.22 4.16
CA LEU A 335 6.45 -56.50 3.01
C LEU A 335 7.22 -56.85 1.72
N CYS A 336 8.54 -56.65 1.72
CA CYS A 336 9.40 -56.76 0.53
C CYS A 336 10.47 -57.85 0.64
N GLY A 337 10.71 -58.40 1.83
CA GLY A 337 11.66 -59.47 2.07
C GLY A 337 13.12 -59.00 2.14
N ALA A 338 14.02 -59.98 2.28
CA ALA A 338 15.41 -59.72 2.67
C ALA A 338 16.18 -58.81 1.70
N ASN A 339 16.63 -57.66 2.21
CA ASN A 339 17.36 -56.58 1.51
C ASN A 339 16.52 -55.68 0.59
N ALA A 340 15.20 -55.63 0.78
CA ALA A 340 14.36 -54.58 0.23
C ALA A 340 13.54 -53.88 1.34
N ALA A 341 13.11 -52.65 1.08
CA ALA A 341 12.19 -51.90 1.92
C ALA A 341 11.01 -51.41 1.07
N CYS A 342 9.83 -51.27 1.66
CA CYS A 342 8.72 -50.59 1.00
C CYS A 342 8.92 -49.07 1.09
N VAL A 343 8.77 -48.38 -0.04
CA VAL A 343 8.84 -46.92 -0.14
C VAL A 343 7.81 -46.47 -1.18
N ASP A 344 6.88 -45.61 -0.80
CA ASP A 344 5.80 -45.08 -1.66
C ASP A 344 5.06 -46.18 -2.45
N GLY A 345 4.82 -47.34 -1.83
CA GLY A 345 4.14 -48.47 -2.46
C GLY A 345 4.97 -49.31 -3.44
N GLU A 346 6.29 -49.10 -3.51
CA GLU A 346 7.21 -49.94 -4.29
C GLU A 346 8.31 -50.59 -3.42
N CYS A 347 8.62 -51.85 -3.70
CA CYS A 347 9.71 -52.58 -3.04
C CYS A 347 11.06 -52.24 -3.66
N LEU A 348 11.92 -51.51 -2.93
CA LEU A 348 13.22 -51.06 -3.41
C LEU A 348 14.37 -51.91 -2.84
N GLU A 349 15.09 -52.63 -3.70
CA GLU A 349 16.29 -53.40 -3.32
C GLU A 349 17.46 -52.49 -2.92
N GLY A 350 18.25 -52.95 -1.94
CA GLY A 350 19.47 -52.27 -1.49
C GLY A 350 19.26 -51.18 -0.43
N VAL A 351 18.00 -50.92 -0.07
CA VAL A 351 17.64 -50.15 1.14
C VAL A 351 17.45 -51.16 2.28
N PRO A 352 18.19 -51.07 3.40
CA PRO A 352 17.94 -51.91 4.55
C PRO A 352 16.57 -51.55 5.16
N PRO A 353 15.77 -52.54 5.62
CA PRO A 353 14.45 -52.27 6.17
C PRO A 353 14.54 -51.34 7.40
N PRO A 354 13.55 -50.47 7.63
CA PRO A 354 13.51 -49.62 8.81
C PRO A 354 13.50 -50.47 10.10
N PRO A 355 14.02 -49.95 11.23
CA PRO A 355 13.91 -50.65 12.50
C PRO A 355 12.44 -50.84 12.87
N VAL A 356 12.00 -52.08 13.07
CA VAL A 356 10.66 -52.38 13.56
C VAL A 356 10.50 -51.84 14.98
N ASP A 357 9.77 -50.72 15.12
CA ASP A 357 9.39 -50.22 16.44
C ASP A 357 8.19 -51.02 16.93
N GLY A 358 8.35 -51.71 18.05
CA GLY A 358 7.32 -52.56 18.61
C GLY A 358 6.25 -51.69 19.26
N GLY A 359 5.10 -51.54 18.59
CA GLY A 359 4.01 -50.64 18.97
C GLY A 359 3.76 -50.51 20.47
N VAL A 360 4.03 -49.32 21.01
CA VAL A 360 3.78 -49.00 22.41
C VAL A 360 2.28 -48.82 22.62
N LYS A 361 1.65 -49.79 23.28
CA LYS A 361 0.26 -49.67 23.74
C LYS A 361 0.15 -48.56 24.78
N ASN A 362 -0.54 -47.49 24.43
CA ASN A 362 -0.87 -46.41 25.35
C ASN A 362 -2.12 -46.75 26.17
N ASP A 363 -1.97 -47.64 27.16
CA ASP A 363 -2.98 -47.80 28.21
C ASP A 363 -3.05 -46.54 29.09
N ALA A 364 -4.27 -46.15 29.49
CA ALA A 364 -4.54 -44.89 30.17
C ALA A 364 -3.97 -44.80 31.60
N GLY A 365 -3.46 -43.63 32.00
CA GLY A 365 -2.99 -43.43 33.39
C GLY A 365 -2.45 -42.05 33.79
N THR A 366 -3.35 -41.11 34.10
CA THR A 366 -3.20 -40.02 35.09
C THR A 366 -1.94 -39.13 35.14
N GLY A 367 -2.17 -37.80 35.08
CA GLY A 367 -1.63 -36.91 36.13
C GLY A 367 -0.53 -35.90 35.78
N GLY A 368 -0.95 -34.70 35.34
CA GLY A 368 -0.49 -33.39 35.81
C GLY A 368 1.00 -33.07 36.06
N GLY A 369 1.49 -32.05 35.33
CA GLY A 369 2.13 -30.91 36.00
C GLY A 369 3.61 -30.60 35.72
N GLY A 370 3.84 -29.70 34.74
CA GLY A 370 4.79 -28.57 34.85
C GLY A 370 6.30 -28.82 34.68
N GLY A 371 6.98 -27.86 34.02
CA GLY A 371 8.41 -27.62 34.26
C GLY A 371 9.32 -27.35 33.04
N THR A 372 9.38 -26.09 32.61
CA THR A 372 10.61 -25.34 32.20
C THR A 372 11.60 -25.87 31.13
N ASP A 373 11.82 -25.02 30.11
CA ASP A 373 13.10 -24.60 29.51
C ASP A 373 14.21 -25.62 29.17
N ALA A 374 14.52 -25.79 27.87
CA ALA A 374 15.79 -25.35 27.24
C ALA A 374 15.90 -25.77 25.74
N PRO A 375 16.62 -25.01 24.88
CA PRO A 375 16.78 -25.29 23.44
C PRO A 375 18.14 -25.91 23.04
N PRO A 376 18.26 -26.48 21.83
CA PRO A 376 19.54 -26.66 21.13
C PRO A 376 19.50 -26.08 19.67
N PRO A 377 20.57 -26.12 18.84
CA PRO A 377 21.41 -24.92 18.64
C PRO A 377 21.70 -24.53 17.16
N GLU A 378 22.43 -23.42 16.96
CA GLU A 378 22.87 -22.91 15.65
C GLU A 378 24.19 -23.52 15.10
N SER A 379 24.45 -23.26 13.81
CA SER A 379 25.73 -23.39 13.05
C SER A 379 26.09 -24.82 12.57
N CYS A 380 26.71 -25.10 11.41
CA CYS A 380 27.33 -24.28 10.33
C CYS A 380 27.46 -25.16 9.03
N ALA A 381 27.93 -24.78 7.82
CA ALA A 381 28.56 -23.56 7.30
C ALA A 381 28.46 -23.41 5.73
N SER A 382 28.06 -22.22 5.25
CA SER A 382 28.60 -21.43 4.10
C SER A 382 29.31 -22.07 2.87
N VAL A 383 28.88 -21.69 1.65
CA VAL A 383 29.68 -21.58 0.39
C VAL A 383 29.21 -20.31 -0.39
N PRO A 384 30.06 -19.55 -1.14
CA PRO A 384 29.81 -18.11 -1.36
C PRO A 384 29.37 -17.64 -2.77
N VAL A 385 28.58 -16.55 -2.76
CA VAL A 385 28.59 -15.33 -3.62
C VAL A 385 28.87 -15.45 -5.14
N VAL A 386 27.87 -15.04 -5.93
CA VAL A 386 28.07 -14.13 -7.09
C VAL A 386 27.00 -13.03 -7.06
N PHE A 387 27.42 -11.77 -7.21
CA PHE A 387 26.53 -10.60 -7.28
C PHE A 387 25.87 -10.46 -8.66
N VAL A 388 24.56 -10.24 -8.70
CA VAL A 388 23.89 -9.47 -9.76
C VAL A 388 22.85 -8.55 -9.13
N SER A 389 23.00 -7.24 -9.33
CA SER A 389 22.03 -6.25 -8.87
C SER A 389 20.86 -6.13 -9.84
N ALA A 390 19.62 -6.23 -9.35
CA ALA A 390 18.43 -5.77 -10.05
C ALA A 390 17.40 -5.22 -9.06
N VAL A 391 16.85 -4.05 -9.39
CA VAL A 391 15.78 -3.34 -8.67
C VAL A 391 14.43 -3.96 -9.02
N ILE A 392 13.48 -4.05 -8.06
CA ILE A 392 12.01 -4.00 -8.30
C ILE A 392 11.24 -3.78 -6.97
N LEU A 393 9.96 -3.39 -7.10
CA LEU A 393 9.12 -2.63 -6.16
C LEU A 393 8.60 -3.36 -4.89
N LEU A 394 8.58 -2.60 -3.79
CA LEU A 394 7.43 -2.20 -2.94
C LEU A 394 6.09 -3.00 -2.90
N LEU A 395 5.57 -3.07 -1.66
CA LEU A 395 4.15 -3.11 -1.19
C LEU A 395 3.34 -4.42 -1.16
N ARG A 396 3.14 -4.92 0.09
CA ARG A 396 1.90 -5.38 0.79
C ARG A 396 2.37 -6.00 2.12
N ARG A 397 1.70 -5.93 3.29
CA ARG A 397 0.37 -5.44 3.72
C ARG A 397 0.51 -4.96 5.18
N ARG A 398 -0.23 -3.94 5.63
CA ARG A 398 -0.27 -3.53 7.07
C ARG A 398 -1.71 -3.36 7.56
N ARG A 399 -2.24 -4.41 8.17
CA ARG A 399 -3.46 -4.55 8.99
C ARG A 399 -3.19 -5.80 9.85
N GLU A 400 -3.44 -5.88 11.16
CA GLU A 400 -4.10 -5.03 12.15
C GLU A 400 -3.40 -5.17 13.52
N LEU A 401 -3.77 -4.33 14.50
CA LEU A 401 -4.11 -4.71 15.88
C LEU A 401 -4.12 -3.48 16.81
N LEU A 402 -5.26 -2.80 16.85
CA LEU A 402 -5.66 -2.01 18.03
C LEU A 402 -6.71 -2.83 18.80
N ARG A 403 -6.26 -3.55 19.82
CA ARG A 403 -7.16 -4.04 20.89
C ARG A 403 -6.98 -3.15 22.11
N HIS A 404 -8.01 -2.37 22.44
CA HIS A 404 -8.19 -1.85 23.79
C HIS A 404 -8.51 -3.01 24.75
N PRO A 405 -8.06 -2.90 26.00
CA PRO A 405 -8.86 -3.33 27.14
C PRO A 405 -9.09 -2.17 28.12
N SER A 406 -10.32 -2.14 28.67
CA SER A 406 -10.75 -1.54 29.94
C SER A 406 -10.29 -0.11 30.29
#